data_AF-A0A239LLN8-F1
#
_entry.id   AF-A0A239LLN8-F1
#
_cell.length_a   1.000
_cell.length_b   1.000
_cell.length_c   1.000
_cell.angle_alpha   90.00
_cell.angle_beta   90.00
_cell.angle_gamma   90.00
#
_symmetry.space_group_name_H-M   'P 1'
#
loop_
_entity.id
_entity.type
_entity.pdbx_description
1 polymer ?
#
loop_
_entity_poly.entity_id
_entity_poly.type
_entity_poly.pdbx_seq_one_letter_code
_entity_poly.pdbx_strand_id
1 'polypeptide(L)'
;MIVTAAARTVPYTWVEQTRDGGRIVLPYSGPECPGALLMLTVTKGTATGRAAGATFLMPLRDQKQPQSVLRAERAPDALRRLRITVTRTGQNVFLAPST
;
A
#
# COMPACT_ATOMS: atom_id res chain seq x y z
N MET A 1 7.37 10.94 -3.63
CA MET A 1 8.11 10.08 -2.69
C MET A 1 8.19 8.67 -3.27
N ILE A 2 9.37 8.06 -3.26
CA ILE A 2 9.58 6.66 -3.64
C ILE A 2 10.13 5.95 -2.40
N VAL A 3 9.50 4.85 -2.00
CA VAL A 3 9.84 4.10 -0.80
C VAL A 3 10.42 2.75 -1.22
N THR A 4 11.60 2.41 -0.70
CA THR A 4 12.31 1.15 -1.00
C THR A 4 12.21 0.11 0.13
N ALA A 5 11.22 0.28 1.00
CA ALA A 5 10.84 -0.65 2.05
C ALA A 5 9.32 -0.85 2.04
N ALA A 6 8.86 -2.06 2.34
CA ALA A 6 7.45 -2.39 2.32
C ALA A 6 6.73 -1.90 3.58
N ALA A 7 5.52 -1.36 3.42
CA ALA A 7 4.66 -1.00 4.54
C ALA A 7 3.39 -1.85 4.53
N ARG A 8 2.99 -2.36 5.71
CA ARG A 8 1.64 -2.87 5.96
C ARG A 8 0.71 -1.71 6.30
N THR A 9 1.18 -0.80 7.16
CA THR A 9 0.49 0.42 7.52
C THR A 9 1.29 1.60 6.99
N VAL A 10 0.74 2.34 6.03
CA VAL A 10 1.40 3.52 5.45
C VAL A 10 1.48 4.60 6.53
N PRO A 11 2.68 5.04 6.97
CA PRO A 11 2.80 6.12 7.94
C PRO A 11 2.13 7.39 7.42
N TYR A 12 1.21 7.96 8.21
CA TYR A 12 0.51 9.19 7.80
C TYR A 12 1.46 10.37 7.59
N THR A 13 2.61 10.38 8.29
CA THR A 13 3.67 11.37 8.11
C THR A 13 4.20 11.41 6.67
N TRP A 14 4.15 10.32 5.91
CA TRP A 14 4.50 10.33 4.49
C TRP A 14 3.48 11.12 3.64
N VAL A 15 2.20 11.08 4.03
CA VAL A 15 1.15 11.88 3.42
C VAL A 15 1.37 13.36 3.73
N GLU A 16 1.66 13.70 4.99
CA GLU A 16 1.93 15.08 5.42
C GLU A 16 3.17 15.69 4.76
N GLN A 17 4.22 14.90 4.58
CA GLN A 17 5.46 15.32 3.90
C GLN A 17 5.32 15.44 2.38
N THR A 18 4.24 14.90 1.81
CA THR A 18 4.03 14.92 0.36
C THR A 18 3.12 16.08 -0.01
N ARG A 19 3.60 16.95 -0.91
CA ARG A 19 2.80 18.06 -1.45
C ARG A 19 1.46 17.58 -2.03
N ASP A 20 0.48 18.46 -2.02
CA ASP A 20 -0.79 18.23 -2.73
C ASP A 20 -0.54 17.93 -4.22
N GLY A 21 -1.30 16.97 -4.77
CA GLY A 21 -1.08 16.38 -6.10
C GLY A 21 0.19 15.53 -6.22
N GLY A 22 0.97 15.37 -5.14
CA GLY A 22 2.16 14.53 -5.10
C GLY A 22 1.84 13.03 -5.10
N ARG A 23 2.85 12.22 -5.43
CA ARG A 23 2.74 10.75 -5.46
C ARG A 23 3.57 10.11 -4.36
N ILE A 24 3.01 9.06 -3.76
CA ILE A 24 3.74 8.13 -2.89
C ILE A 24 3.72 6.77 -3.58
N VAL A 25 4.89 6.23 -3.88
CA VAL A 25 5.05 4.90 -4.48
C VAL A 25 5.74 4.01 -3.46
N LEU A 26 5.10 2.92 -3.05
CA LEU A 26 5.62 2.02 -2.02
C LEU A 26 5.27 0.55 -2.29
N PRO A 27 6.16 -0.40 -1.94
CA PRO A 27 5.79 -1.80 -1.75
C PRO A 27 4.83 -1.96 -0.57
N TYR A 28 3.86 -2.86 -0.71
CA TYR A 28 2.87 -3.17 0.31
C TYR A 28 3.10 -4.57 0.89
N SER A 29 3.01 -4.69 2.20
CA SER A 29 3.19 -5.98 2.91
C SER A 29 1.97 -6.38 3.74
N GLY A 30 0.81 -5.73 3.57
CA GLY A 30 -0.40 -6.12 4.30
C GLY A 30 -1.05 -7.40 3.73
N PRO A 31 -1.83 -8.11 4.57
CA PRO A 31 -2.43 -9.41 4.23
C PRO A 31 -3.42 -9.37 3.04
N GLU A 32 -3.97 -8.21 2.73
CA GLU A 32 -4.98 -8.01 1.68
C GLU A 32 -4.42 -8.29 0.28
N CYS A 33 -3.14 -7.95 0.05
CA CYS A 33 -2.44 -8.24 -1.20
C CYS A 33 -0.92 -8.05 -1.01
N PRO A 34 -0.25 -8.98 -0.31
CA PRO A 34 1.18 -8.87 -0.03
C PRO A 34 1.99 -8.79 -1.34
N GLY A 35 3.02 -7.93 -1.33
CA GLY A 35 3.88 -7.69 -2.49
C GLY A 35 3.26 -6.84 -3.59
N ALA A 36 2.18 -6.10 -3.32
CA ALA A 36 1.66 -5.12 -4.26
C ALA A 36 2.57 -3.87 -4.29
N LEU A 37 2.83 -3.31 -5.48
CA LEU A 37 3.41 -1.98 -5.61
C LEU A 37 2.26 -0.96 -5.63
N LEU A 38 2.09 -0.19 -4.57
CA LEU A 38 1.07 0.85 -4.48
C LEU A 38 1.56 2.16 -5.10
N MET A 39 0.66 2.82 -5.81
CA MET A 39 0.83 4.19 -6.29
C MET A 39 -0.32 5.05 -5.78
N LEU A 40 0.00 5.93 -4.83
CA LEU A 40 -0.96 6.81 -4.16
C LEU A 40 -0.82 8.25 -4.65
N THR A 41 -1.94 8.95 -4.80
CA THR A 41 -1.98 10.41 -4.99
C THR A 41 -2.37 11.05 -3.68
N VAL A 42 -1.65 12.09 -3.27
CA VAL A 42 -2.05 12.93 -2.14
C VAL A 42 -2.93 14.07 -2.63
N THR A 43 -4.13 14.18 -2.07
CA THR A 43 -5.07 15.27 -2.31
C THR A 43 -5.67 15.70 -0.98
N LYS A 44 -5.53 16.97 -0.61
CA LYS A 44 -6.06 17.58 0.63
C LYS A 44 -5.78 16.73 1.89
N GLY A 45 -4.53 16.29 2.05
CA GLY A 45 -4.10 15.51 3.22
C GLY A 45 -4.61 14.05 3.26
N THR A 46 -5.17 13.55 2.16
CA THR A 46 -5.59 12.16 1.99
C THR A 46 -4.79 11.53 0.86
N ALA A 47 -4.24 10.34 1.08
CA ALA A 47 -3.59 9.56 0.02
C ALA A 47 -4.53 8.45 -0.47
N THR A 48 -4.84 8.40 -1.76
CA THR A 48 -5.67 7.33 -2.34
C THR A 48 -4.95 6.68 -3.52
N GLY A 49 -5.18 5.38 -3.73
CA GLY A 49 -4.55 4.70 -4.84
C GLY A 49 -4.93 3.24 -5.00
N ARG A 50 -4.14 2.58 -5.86
CA ARG A 50 -4.29 1.18 -6.27
C ARG A 50 -2.93 0.54 -6.47
N ALA A 51 -2.90 -0.78 -6.67
CA ALA A 51 -1.69 -1.43 -7.12
C ALA A 51 -1.37 -1.06 -8.58
N ALA A 52 -0.09 -0.81 -8.86
CA ALA A 52 0.48 -0.60 -10.19
C ALA A 52 1.25 -1.83 -10.70
N GLY A 53 1.49 -2.82 -9.83
CA GLY A 53 2.23 -4.04 -10.16
C GLY A 53 2.54 -4.84 -8.90
N ALA A 54 3.52 -5.74 -9.00
CA ALA A 54 4.05 -6.48 -7.87
C ALA A 54 5.51 -6.14 -7.62
N THR A 55 5.88 -5.98 -6.36
CA THR A 55 7.27 -5.91 -5.91
C THR A 55 7.39 -6.38 -4.47
N PHE A 56 8.43 -7.12 -4.16
CA PHE A 56 8.72 -7.59 -2.80
C PHE A 56 10.01 -6.93 -2.33
N LEU A 57 9.87 -6.06 -1.33
CA LEU A 57 11.00 -5.47 -0.61
C LEU A 57 10.85 -5.75 0.89
N MET A 58 11.93 -5.51 1.63
CA MET A 58 11.98 -5.71 3.07
C MET A 58 10.92 -4.86 3.78
N PRO A 59 10.12 -5.42 4.70
CA PRO A 59 9.18 -4.62 5.48
C PRO A 59 9.88 -3.57 6.35
N LEU A 60 9.20 -2.46 6.65
CA LEU A 60 9.58 -1.53 7.71
C LEU A 60 9.81 -2.30 9.02
N ARG A 61 10.76 -1.83 9.83
CA ARG A 61 11.27 -2.56 11.01
C ARG A 61 10.18 -3.03 11.96
N ASP A 62 9.21 -2.17 12.25
CA ASP A 62 8.09 -2.44 13.17
C ASP A 62 6.85 -3.00 12.46
N GLN A 63 6.96 -3.31 11.17
CA GLN A 63 5.86 -3.81 10.34
C GLN A 63 6.17 -5.17 9.71
N LYS A 64 7.09 -5.93 10.30
CA LYS A 64 7.37 -7.31 9.89
C LYS A 64 6.08 -8.13 9.88
N GLN A 65 6.00 -9.06 8.94
CA GLN A 65 4.89 -10.00 8.84
C GLN A 65 5.43 -11.43 8.90
N PRO A 66 4.64 -12.39 9.40
CA PRO A 66 4.97 -13.79 9.27
C PRO A 66 5.23 -14.15 7.79
N GLN A 67 6.20 -15.03 7.54
CA GLN A 67 6.49 -15.47 6.17
C GLN A 67 5.27 -16.13 5.49
N SER A 68 4.40 -16.78 6.27
CA SER A 68 3.14 -17.35 5.79
C SER A 68 2.20 -16.30 5.20
N VAL A 69 2.16 -15.09 5.78
CA VAL A 69 1.37 -13.97 5.24
C VAL A 69 2.00 -13.46 3.94
N LEU A 70 3.31 -13.26 3.92
CA LEU A 70 4.00 -12.71 2.75
C LEU A 70 4.00 -13.66 1.54
N ARG A 71 3.93 -14.97 1.77
CA ARG A 71 3.88 -16.02 0.74
C ARG A 71 2.48 -16.54 0.46
N ALA A 72 1.44 -15.99 1.10
CA ALA A 72 0.08 -16.41 0.84
C ALA A 72 -0.24 -16.23 -0.65
N GLU A 73 -0.82 -17.26 -1.26
CA GLU A 73 -1.30 -17.16 -2.63
C GLU A 73 -2.38 -16.09 -2.72
N ARG A 74 -2.30 -15.26 -3.75
CA ARG A 74 -3.29 -14.22 -4.04
C ARG A 74 -4.12 -14.63 -5.24
N ALA A 75 -5.40 -14.27 -5.25
CA ALA A 75 -6.23 -14.40 -6.44
C ALA A 75 -5.57 -13.70 -7.65
N PRO A 76 -5.68 -14.23 -8.88
CA PRO A 76 -5.00 -13.68 -10.05
C PRO A 76 -5.30 -12.19 -10.31
N ASP A 77 -6.51 -11.74 -9.95
CA ASP A 77 -7.01 -10.38 -10.14
C ASP A 77 -6.82 -9.46 -8.92
N ALA A 78 -6.30 -9.98 -7.79
CA ALA A 78 -6.22 -9.26 -6.52
C ALA A 78 -5.49 -7.90 -6.64
N LEU A 79 -4.38 -7.85 -7.40
CA LEU A 79 -3.67 -6.59 -7.65
C LEU A 79 -4.57 -5.53 -8.31
N ARG A 80 -5.33 -5.92 -9.33
CA ARG A 80 -6.20 -5.00 -10.07
C ARG A 80 -7.34 -4.49 -9.19
N ARG A 81 -7.73 -5.25 -8.19
CA ARG A 81 -8.82 -4.96 -7.26
C ARG A 81 -8.38 -4.22 -6.00
N LEU A 82 -7.10 -4.27 -5.63
CA LEU A 82 -6.57 -3.61 -4.45
C LEU A 82 -6.78 -2.09 -4.50
N ARG A 83 -7.45 -1.56 -3.48
CA ARG A 83 -7.65 -0.14 -3.24
C ARG A 83 -7.18 0.20 -1.84
N ILE A 84 -6.66 1.42 -1.71
CA ILE A 84 -6.21 1.93 -0.42
C ILE A 84 -6.50 3.43 -0.32
N THR A 85 -6.90 3.82 0.87
CA THR A 85 -7.03 5.20 1.32
C THR A 85 -6.29 5.36 2.63
N VAL A 86 -5.50 6.42 2.77
CA VAL A 86 -4.74 6.76 3.98
C VAL A 86 -5.12 8.17 4.39
N THR A 87 -5.59 8.32 5.62
CA THR A 87 -5.97 9.59 6.25
C THR A 87 -5.22 9.73 7.58
N ARG A 88 -5.42 10.88 8.25
CA ARG A 88 -4.88 11.11 9.59
C ARG A 88 -5.40 10.10 10.62
N THR A 89 -6.62 9.61 10.45
CA THR A 89 -7.30 8.72 11.40
C THR A 89 -7.02 7.25 11.15
N GLY A 90 -6.35 6.91 10.04
CA GLY A 90 -5.94 5.54 9.74
C GLY A 90 -5.85 5.26 8.24
N GLN A 91 -5.89 3.99 7.89
CA GLN A 91 -5.96 3.56 6.50
C GLN A 91 -7.10 2.56 6.32
N ASN A 92 -7.69 2.57 5.13
CA ASN A 92 -8.63 1.56 4.68
C ASN A 92 -8.02 0.86 3.46
N VAL A 93 -7.93 -0.46 3.50
CA VAL A 93 -7.41 -1.30 2.43
C VAL A 93 -8.45 -2.36 2.13
N PHE A 94 -8.80 -2.52 0.86
CA PHE A 94 -9.79 -3.50 0.45
C PHE A 94 -9.56 -3.98 -0.98
N LEU A 95 -10.08 -5.16 -1.28
CA LEU A 95 -10.21 -5.65 -2.65
C LEU A 95 -11.60 -5.26 -3.16
N ALA A 96 -11.66 -4.46 -4.22
CA ALA A 96 -12.91 -4.20 -4.93
C ALA A 96 -13.53 -5.52 -5.46
N PRO A 97 -14.83 -5.56 -5.78
CA PRO A 97 -15.44 -6.72 -6.42
C PRO A 97 -14.75 -7.11 -7.73
N SER A 98 -14.76 -8.39 -8.07
CA SER A 98 -14.37 -8.84 -9.42
C SER A 98 -15.44 -8.36 -10.41
N THR A 99 -14.99 -7.75 -11.50
CA THR A 99 -15.82 -7.47 -12.70
C THR A 99 -15.76 -8.69 -13.60
#